data_AF-B0T713-F1
#
_entry.id   AF-B0T713-F1
#
_cell.length_a   1.000
_cell.length_b   1.000
_cell.length_c   1.000
_cell.angle_alpha   90.00
_cell.angle_beta   90.00
_cell.angle_gamma   90.00
#
_symmetry.space_group_name_H-M   'P 1'
#
loop_
_entity.id
_entity.type
_entity.pdbx_description
1 polymer ?
#
loop_
_entity_poly.entity_id
_entity_poly.type
_entity_poly.pdbx_seq_one_letter_code
_entity_poly.pdbx_strand_id
1 'polypeptide(L)'
;MSRWVVPERPTTVKATDQNGEPPDGPLSRVVKYVPTEVVAAFTLLFTALVSLGVTADQAKLAASGLIAVFFVVTILHVARDAPKGVVRQAHLVVSPLSFLAWAYPISSAMLGGWFVPLASFFAQAIVIALALVIKPSEAK
;
A
#
# COMPACT_ATOMS: atom_id res chain seq x y z
N MET A 1 12.66 -13.48 -0.08
CA MET A 1 11.97 -12.49 -0.93
C MET A 1 11.94 -11.17 -0.20
N SER A 2 12.61 -10.16 -0.74
CA SER A 2 12.53 -8.80 -0.19
C SER A 2 11.11 -8.25 -0.31
N ARG A 3 10.62 -7.55 0.72
CA ARG A 3 9.32 -6.85 0.62
C ARG A 3 9.35 -5.60 -0.26
N TRP A 4 10.55 -5.15 -0.61
CA TRP A 4 10.77 -3.93 -1.38
C TRP A 4 10.98 -4.25 -2.85
N VAL A 5 10.55 -3.31 -3.70
CA VAL A 5 10.81 -3.41 -5.13
C VAL A 5 12.31 -3.35 -5.40
N VAL A 6 12.81 -4.34 -6.14
CA VAL A 6 14.18 -4.40 -6.67
C VAL A 6 14.26 -3.45 -7.87
N PRO A 7 15.12 -2.41 -7.82
CA PRO A 7 15.21 -1.43 -8.90
C PRO A 7 15.85 -2.02 -10.16
N GLU A 8 15.48 -1.47 -11.31
CA GLU A 8 16.15 -1.75 -12.58
C GLU A 8 17.51 -1.03 -12.60
N ARG A 9 18.60 -1.76 -12.87
CA ARG A 9 19.95 -1.19 -13.01
C ARG A 9 20.46 -1.35 -14.46
N PRO A 10 21.06 -0.31 -15.06
CA PRO A 10 21.49 -0.33 -16.46
C PRO A 10 22.80 -1.11 -16.75
N THR A 11 23.32 -1.94 -15.84
CA THR A 11 24.59 -2.67 -16.05
C THR A 11 24.42 -4.02 -16.74
N THR A 12 25.41 -4.40 -17.56
CA THR A 12 25.48 -5.63 -18.38
C THR A 12 25.62 -6.93 -17.58
N VAL A 13 25.95 -6.85 -16.29
CA VAL A 13 25.90 -7.99 -15.36
C VAL A 13 24.50 -8.00 -14.76
N LYS A 14 23.78 -9.14 -14.84
CA LYS A 14 22.42 -9.35 -14.29
C LYS A 14 22.18 -8.42 -13.10
N ALA A 15 21.29 -7.44 -13.27
CA ALA A 15 20.96 -6.44 -12.25
C ALA A 15 20.28 -7.12 -11.05
N THR A 16 21.06 -7.83 -10.26
CA THR A 16 20.59 -8.46 -9.05
C THR A 16 20.72 -7.49 -7.89
N ASP A 17 19.76 -7.53 -6.96
CA ASP A 17 19.88 -6.82 -5.70
C ASP A 17 21.05 -7.36 -4.85
N GLN A 18 21.22 -6.83 -3.64
CA GLN A 18 22.24 -7.29 -2.70
C GLN A 18 22.09 -8.78 -2.31
N ASN A 19 20.93 -9.38 -2.59
CA ASN A 19 20.58 -10.77 -2.29
C ASN A 19 20.57 -11.67 -3.55
N GLY A 20 20.95 -11.17 -4.73
CA GLY A 20 20.92 -11.95 -5.95
C GLY A 20 19.54 -11.98 -6.65
N GLU A 21 18.54 -11.22 -6.20
CA GLU A 21 17.19 -11.20 -6.78
C GLU A 21 17.15 -10.36 -8.07
N PRO A 22 16.58 -10.86 -9.18
CA PRO A 22 16.43 -10.08 -10.42
C PRO A 22 15.45 -8.92 -10.23
N PRO A 23 15.43 -7.93 -11.16
CA PRO A 23 14.49 -6.81 -11.09
C PRO A 23 13.04 -7.31 -11.10
N ASP A 24 12.20 -6.65 -10.32
CA ASP A 24 10.81 -7.09 -10.17
C ASP A 24 10.01 -6.89 -11.45
N GLY A 25 9.36 -7.98 -11.87
CA GLY A 25 8.35 -7.94 -12.91
C GLY A 25 7.12 -7.11 -12.49
N PRO A 26 6.25 -6.78 -13.45
CA PRO A 26 5.06 -5.95 -13.20
C PRO A 26 4.16 -6.46 -12.05
N LEU A 27 3.90 -7.77 -12.02
CA LEU A 27 3.07 -8.38 -10.98
C LEU A 27 3.75 -8.35 -9.60
N SER A 28 5.05 -8.64 -9.54
CA SER A 28 5.82 -8.58 -8.30
C SER A 28 5.81 -7.18 -7.69
N ARG A 29 5.87 -6.13 -8.52
CA ARG A 29 5.74 -4.75 -8.05
C ARG A 29 4.38 -4.45 -7.44
N VAL A 30 3.29 -4.89 -8.07
CA VAL A 30 1.93 -4.71 -7.51
C VAL A 30 1.88 -5.28 -6.09
N VAL A 31 2.36 -6.52 -5.92
CA VAL A 31 2.37 -7.19 -4.61
C VAL A 31 3.25 -6.44 -3.59
N LYS A 32 4.46 -6.05 -3.99
CA LYS A 32 5.43 -5.38 -3.11
C LYS A 32 5.02 -3.95 -2.73
N TYR A 33 4.29 -3.24 -3.58
CA TYR A 33 3.79 -1.90 -3.25
C TYR A 33 2.66 -1.92 -2.25
N VAL A 34 1.88 -3.00 -2.16
CA VAL A 34 0.85 -3.15 -1.13
C VAL A 34 1.54 -3.35 0.22
N PRO A 35 1.30 -2.48 1.23
CA PRO A 35 1.89 -2.64 2.55
C PRO A 35 1.12 -3.69 3.34
N THR A 36 1.31 -4.97 3.00
CA THR A 36 0.50 -6.10 3.48
C THR A 36 0.43 -6.20 4.99
N GLU A 37 1.53 -5.91 5.68
CA GLU A 37 1.64 -5.94 7.14
C GLU A 37 0.75 -4.86 7.77
N VAL A 38 0.72 -3.67 7.16
CA VAL A 38 -0.10 -2.54 7.61
C VAL A 38 -1.58 -2.81 7.33
N VAL A 39 -1.91 -3.36 6.16
CA VAL A 39 -3.28 -3.77 5.80
C VAL A 39 -3.78 -4.88 6.73
N ALA A 40 -2.95 -5.86 7.07
CA ALA A 40 -3.30 -6.94 7.98
C ALA A 40 -3.57 -6.41 9.40
N ALA A 41 -2.69 -5.57 9.93
CA ALA A 41 -2.88 -4.93 11.24
C ALA A 41 -4.12 -4.02 11.26
N PHE A 42 -4.35 -3.26 10.18
CA PHE A 42 -5.57 -2.46 10.00
C PHE A 42 -6.82 -3.34 10.04
N THR A 43 -6.82 -4.44 9.29
CA THR A 43 -7.96 -5.36 9.20
C THR A 43 -8.28 -5.96 10.57
N LEU A 44 -7.27 -6.38 11.33
CA LEU A 44 -7.45 -6.91 12.68
C LEU A 44 -8.11 -5.88 13.61
N LEU A 45 -7.62 -4.64 13.62
CA LEU A 45 -8.20 -3.58 14.45
C LEU A 45 -9.60 -3.17 13.97
N PHE A 46 -9.83 -3.17 12.66
CA PHE A 46 -11.14 -2.93 12.09
C PHE A 46 -12.15 -4.01 12.52
N THR A 47 -11.77 -5.29 12.47
CA THR A 47 -12.60 -6.40 12.95
C THR A 47 -12.91 -6.27 14.44
N ALA A 48 -11.92 -5.89 15.25
CA ALA A 48 -12.14 -5.62 16.67
C ALA A 48 -13.14 -4.49 16.87
N LEU A 49 -13.01 -3.39 16.11
CA LEU A 49 -13.92 -2.26 16.16
C LEU A 49 -15.35 -2.64 15.78
N VAL A 50 -15.54 -3.43 14.72
CA VAL A 50 -16.86 -3.96 14.33
C VAL A 50 -17.46 -4.82 15.45
N SER A 51 -16.64 -5.64 16.11
CA SER A 51 -17.08 -6.54 17.19
C SER A 51 -17.52 -5.80 18.45
N LEU A 52 -17.07 -4.56 18.66
CA LEU A 52 -17.48 -3.73 19.80
C LEU A 52 -18.88 -3.11 19.63
N GLY A 53 -19.55 -3.30 18.49
CA GLY A 53 -20.93 -2.86 18.30
C GLY A 53 -21.10 -1.33 18.33
N VAL A 54 -20.14 -0.60 17.76
CA VAL A 54 -20.17 0.87 17.71
C VAL A 54 -21.44 1.38 17.03
N THR A 55 -22.03 2.45 17.55
CA THR A 55 -23.22 3.06 16.95
C THR A 55 -22.95 3.56 15.52
N ALA A 56 -23.99 3.62 14.68
CA ALA A 56 -23.84 3.99 13.27
C ALA A 56 -23.19 5.36 13.04
N ASP A 57 -23.44 6.32 13.92
CA ASP A 57 -22.85 7.67 13.85
C ASP A 57 -21.35 7.66 14.18
N GLN A 58 -20.96 6.85 15.17
CA GLN A 58 -19.56 6.69 15.57
C GLN A 58 -18.79 5.79 14.59
N ALA A 59 -19.45 4.85 13.93
CA ALA A 59 -18.83 3.89 13.04
C ALA A 59 -18.07 4.57 11.89
N LYS A 60 -18.67 5.59 11.28
CA LYS A 60 -18.05 6.36 10.18
C LYS A 60 -16.77 7.08 10.63
N LEU A 61 -16.85 7.74 11.79
CA LEU A 61 -15.72 8.48 12.36
C LEU A 61 -14.61 7.53 12.82
N ALA A 62 -14.96 6.41 13.45
CA ALA A 62 -14.00 5.43 13.92
C ALA A 62 -13.29 4.72 12.74
N ALA A 63 -14.03 4.34 11.70
CA ALA A 63 -13.44 3.77 10.48
C ALA A 63 -12.54 4.78 9.76
N SER A 64 -13.01 6.02 9.57
CA SER A 64 -12.22 7.07 8.92
C SER A 64 -10.97 7.44 9.73
N GLY A 65 -11.09 7.50 11.05
CA GLY A 65 -9.96 7.72 11.97
C GLY A 65 -8.95 6.58 11.91
N LEU A 66 -9.39 5.33 11.87
CA LEU A 66 -8.51 4.18 11.74
C LEU A 66 -7.78 4.19 10.39
N ILE A 67 -8.47 4.51 9.29
CA ILE A 67 -7.87 4.71 7.96
C ILE A 67 -6.81 5.81 8.03
N ALA A 68 -7.13 6.97 8.61
CA ALA A 68 -6.19 8.10 8.70
C ALA A 68 -4.93 7.74 9.50
N VAL A 69 -5.08 7.07 10.65
CA VAL A 69 -3.95 6.60 11.47
C VAL A 69 -3.07 5.63 10.67
N PHE A 70 -3.66 4.62 10.03
CA PHE A 70 -2.89 3.61 9.30
C PHE A 70 -2.30 4.14 7.99
N PHE A 71 -2.89 5.18 7.41
CA PHE A 71 -2.29 5.92 6.30
C PHE A 71 -1.00 6.62 6.74
N VAL A 72 -1.02 7.32 7.88
CA VAL A 72 0.18 7.93 8.46
C VAL A 72 1.21 6.86 8.82
N VAL A 73 0.80 5.76 9.46
CA VAL A 73 1.68 4.63 9.77
C VAL A 73 2.33 4.09 8.49
N THR A 74 1.58 3.95 7.39
CA THR A 74 2.12 3.51 6.10
C THR A 74 3.24 4.44 5.62
N ILE A 75 3.00 5.76 5.63
CA ILE A 75 4.01 6.75 5.22
C ILE A 75 5.26 6.65 6.11
N LEU A 76 5.09 6.62 7.43
CA LEU A 76 6.20 6.56 8.40
C LEU A 76 7.00 5.26 8.27
N HIS A 77 6.30 4.13 8.12
CA HIS A 77 6.90 2.82 7.92
C HIS A 77 7.75 2.78 6.66
N VAL A 78 7.25 3.33 5.55
CA VAL A 78 8.03 3.43 4.31
C VAL A 78 9.21 4.40 4.47
N ALA A 79 8.99 5.59 5.04
CA ALA A 79 10.04 6.59 5.23
C ALA A 79 11.20 6.07 6.10
N ARG A 80 10.89 5.24 7.10
CA ARG A 80 11.85 4.64 8.02
C ARG A 80 12.58 3.45 7.39
N ASP A 81 11.82 2.48 6.88
CA ASP A 81 12.35 1.14 6.60
C ASP A 81 12.72 0.93 5.13
N ALA A 82 12.22 1.75 4.20
CA ALA A 82 12.49 1.57 2.77
C ALA A 82 13.96 1.88 2.43
N PRO A 83 14.61 1.07 1.57
CA PRO A 83 15.91 1.41 1.02
C PRO A 83 15.91 2.83 0.45
N LYS A 84 16.90 3.64 0.84
CA LYS A 84 17.01 5.04 0.41
C LYS A 84 17.12 5.16 -1.12
N GLY A 85 16.86 6.36 -1.64
CA GLY A 85 16.94 6.65 -3.07
C GLY A 85 15.61 6.37 -3.80
N VAL A 86 15.72 5.85 -5.02
CA VAL A 86 14.59 5.70 -5.96
C VAL A 86 13.51 4.72 -5.45
N VAL A 87 13.90 3.68 -4.70
CA VAL A 87 12.96 2.70 -4.12
C VAL A 87 12.07 3.36 -3.08
N ARG A 88 12.64 4.08 -2.11
CA ARG A 88 11.85 4.82 -1.11
C ARG A 88 10.93 5.85 -1.76
N GLN A 89 11.41 6.60 -2.75
CA GLN A 89 10.58 7.59 -3.45
C GLN A 89 9.36 6.92 -4.11
N ALA A 90 9.58 5.81 -4.83
CA ALA A 90 8.49 5.06 -5.45
C ALA A 90 7.49 4.55 -4.40
N HIS A 91 7.97 3.93 -3.32
CA HIS A 91 7.09 3.43 -2.26
C HIS A 91 6.34 4.54 -1.51
N LEU A 92 6.96 5.71 -1.29
CA LEU A 92 6.29 6.84 -0.63
C LEU A 92 5.11 7.39 -1.44
N VAL A 93 5.12 7.17 -2.77
CA VAL A 93 3.99 7.53 -3.64
C VAL A 93 2.98 6.39 -3.69
N VAL A 94 3.42 5.17 -4.02
CA VAL A 94 2.50 4.08 -4.37
C VAL A 94 1.93 3.37 -3.15
N SER A 95 2.73 3.13 -2.09
CA SER A 95 2.27 2.33 -0.95
C SER A 95 1.17 3.01 -0.11
N PRO A 96 1.20 4.33 0.18
CA PRO A 96 0.10 4.99 0.87
C PRO A 96 -1.21 4.97 0.06
N LEU A 97 -1.14 5.16 -1.27
CA LEU A 97 -2.31 5.06 -2.15
C LEU A 97 -2.84 3.63 -2.22
N SER A 98 -1.93 2.65 -2.26
CA SER A 98 -2.27 1.22 -2.19
C SER A 98 -3.01 0.91 -0.90
N PHE A 99 -2.51 1.39 0.25
CA PHE A 99 -3.20 1.23 1.52
C PHE A 99 -4.63 1.79 1.46
N LEU A 100 -4.83 3.02 0.96
CA LEU A 100 -6.18 3.61 0.87
C LEU A 100 -7.12 2.79 -0.03
N ALA A 101 -6.62 2.31 -1.18
CA ALA A 101 -7.40 1.51 -2.11
C ALA A 101 -7.90 0.19 -1.50
N TRP A 102 -7.15 -0.38 -0.55
CA TRP A 102 -7.54 -1.58 0.19
C TRP A 102 -8.36 -1.28 1.45
N ALA A 103 -7.98 -0.25 2.22
CA ALA A 103 -8.63 0.09 3.48
C ALA A 103 -10.09 0.51 3.27
N TYR A 104 -10.38 1.23 2.17
CA TYR A 104 -11.72 1.70 1.86
C TYR A 104 -12.77 0.59 1.69
N PRO A 105 -12.58 -0.44 0.82
CA PRO A 105 -13.53 -1.55 0.73
C PRO A 105 -13.58 -2.41 1.99
N ILE A 106 -12.46 -2.61 2.70
CA ILE A 106 -12.46 -3.31 4.00
C ILE A 106 -13.40 -2.60 4.99
N SER A 107 -13.38 -1.26 5.01
CA SER A 107 -14.24 -0.46 5.88
C SER A 107 -15.68 -0.26 5.41
N SER A 108 -16.08 -0.85 4.28
CA SER A 108 -17.40 -0.64 3.66
C SER A 108 -18.58 -0.81 4.63
N ALA A 109 -18.55 -1.84 5.48
CA ALA A 109 -19.59 -2.14 6.45
C ALA A 109 -19.82 -0.99 7.47
N MET A 110 -18.78 -0.27 7.85
CA MET A 110 -18.86 0.84 8.82
C MET A 110 -19.03 2.21 8.15
N LEU A 111 -18.61 2.35 6.90
CA LEU A 111 -18.77 3.60 6.14
C LEU A 111 -20.22 3.80 5.67
N GLY A 112 -20.98 2.73 5.45
CA GLY A 112 -22.38 2.81 5.05
C GLY A 112 -22.55 3.66 3.78
N GLY A 113 -23.37 4.71 3.84
CA GLY A 113 -23.60 5.61 2.70
C GLY A 113 -22.37 6.42 2.22
N TRP A 114 -21.26 6.43 2.96
CA TRP A 114 -19.99 7.02 2.49
C TRP A 114 -19.19 6.07 1.60
N PHE A 115 -19.57 4.80 1.54
CA PHE A 115 -18.94 3.82 0.66
C PHE A 115 -19.53 3.92 -0.75
N VAL A 116 -18.66 4.18 -1.72
CA VAL A 116 -18.98 4.23 -3.15
C VAL A 116 -18.24 3.07 -3.82
N PRO A 117 -18.91 1.96 -4.15
CA PRO A 117 -18.26 0.76 -4.71
C PRO A 117 -17.41 1.06 -5.94
N LEU A 118 -17.92 1.93 -6.83
CA LEU A 118 -17.23 2.31 -8.05
C LEU A 118 -15.91 3.07 -7.76
N ALA A 119 -15.89 3.94 -6.76
CA ALA A 119 -14.68 4.64 -6.35
C ALA A 119 -13.62 3.66 -5.80
N SER A 120 -14.03 2.63 -5.07
CA SER A 120 -13.12 1.58 -4.61
C SER A 120 -12.48 0.82 -5.78
N PHE A 121 -13.28 0.45 -6.79
CA PHE A 121 -12.77 -0.23 -7.97
C PHE A 121 -11.77 0.64 -8.75
N PHE A 122 -12.09 1.93 -8.96
CA PHE A 122 -11.17 2.87 -9.61
C PHE A 122 -9.88 3.07 -8.82
N ALA A 123 -9.94 3.16 -7.48
CA ALA A 123 -8.75 3.28 -6.65
C ALA A 123 -7.81 2.08 -6.81
N GLN A 124 -8.35 0.86 -6.87
CA GLN A 124 -7.56 -0.35 -7.12
C GLN A 124 -6.94 -0.35 -8.52
N ALA A 125 -7.70 0.03 -9.55
CA ALA A 125 -7.20 0.15 -10.91
C ALA A 125 -6.07 1.18 -11.03
N ILE A 126 -6.20 2.33 -10.36
CA ILE A 126 -5.16 3.37 -10.30
C ILE A 126 -3.89 2.82 -9.64
N VAL A 127 -4.01 2.12 -8.52
CA VAL A 127 -2.86 1.54 -7.82
C VAL A 127 -2.14 0.51 -8.69
N ILE A 128 -2.88 -0.34 -9.39
CA ILE A 128 -2.31 -1.29 -10.35
C ILE A 128 -1.57 -0.53 -11.44
N ALA A 129 -2.20 0.48 -12.06
CA ALA A 129 -1.56 1.29 -13.09
C ALA A 129 -0.28 1.99 -12.59
N LEU A 130 -0.31 2.57 -11.39
CA LEU A 130 0.85 3.19 -10.76
C LEU A 130 1.98 2.18 -10.52
N ALA A 131 1.66 0.96 -10.07
CA ALA A 131 2.64 -0.11 -9.89
C ALA A 131 3.29 -0.57 -11.20
N LEU A 132 2.57 -0.46 -12.33
CA LEU A 132 3.09 -0.78 -13.66
C LEU A 132 4.00 0.33 -14.20
N VAL A 133 3.61 1.61 -13.97
CA VAL A 133 4.28 2.80 -14.50
C VAL A 133 5.49 3.22 -13.65
N ILE A 134 5.34 3.22 -12.32
CA ILE A 134 6.38 3.65 -11.40
C ILE A 134 7.33 2.48 -11.16
N LYS A 135 8.40 2.46 -11.96
CA LYS A 135 9.51 1.52 -11.84
C LYS A 135 10.71 2.25 -11.26
N PRO A 136 11.21 1.89 -10.07
CA PRO A 136 12.42 2.50 -9.55
C PRO A 136 13.59 2.08 -10.46
N SER A 137 14.24 3.07 -11.08
CA SER A 137 15.38 2.89 -11.95
C SER A 137 16.53 3.76 -11.44
N GLU A 138 17.69 3.16 -11.22
CA GLU A 138 18.89 3.91 -10.86
C GLU A 138 19.45 4.56 -12.13
N ALA A 139 19.60 5.89 -12.12
CA ALA A 139 20.24 6.61 -13.23
C ALA A 139 21.71 6.17 -13.36
N LYS A 140 22.21 6.16 -14.61
CA LYS A 140 23.62 5.91 -14.91
C LYS A 140 24.53 6.97 -14.29
#